data_AF-A0A2R5FVI5-F1
#
_entry.id   AF-A0A2R5FVI5-F1
#
_cell.length_a   1.000
_cell.length_b   1.000
_cell.length_c   1.000
_cell.angle_alpha   90.00
_cell.angle_beta   90.00
_cell.angle_gamma   90.00
#
_symmetry.space_group_name_H-M   'P 1'
#
loop_
_entity.id
_entity.type
_entity.pdbx_description
1 polymer ?
#
loop_
_entity_poly.entity_id
_entity_poly.type
_entity_poly.pdbx_seq_one_letter_code
_entity_poly.pdbx_strand_id
1 'polypeptide(L)' 'MSLWLLDTDHVSLLLERHPQVSRQVAEVGAEVAISIVTVQELFNGWVVRINDAREVEDFDKVVLIA' A
#
# COMPACT_ATOMS: atom_id res chain seq x y z
N MET A 1 18.36 -17.59 -3.14
CA MET A 1 17.25 -16.76 -3.64
C MET A 1 16.28 -16.58 -2.48
N SER A 2 15.96 -15.35 -2.13
CA SER A 2 15.10 -15.04 -0.99
C SER A 2 13.97 -14.12 -1.47
N LEU A 3 12.74 -14.61 -1.43
CA LEU A 3 11.56 -13.79 -1.73
C LEU A 3 11.26 -12.88 -0.55
N TRP A 4 11.15 -11.58 -0.79
CA TRP A 4 10.71 -10.60 0.19
C TRP A 4 9.18 -10.52 0.16
N LEU A 5 8.54 -10.86 1.27
CA LEU A 5 7.10 -10.68 1.44
C LEU A 5 6.87 -9.38 2.19
N LEU A 6 6.25 -8.40 1.54
CA LEU A 6 5.92 -7.13 2.19
C LEU A 6 4.68 -7.31 3.07
N ASP A 7 4.78 -6.83 4.30
CA ASP A 7 3.65 -6.63 5.19
C ASP A 7 2.83 -5.39 4.80
N THR A 8 1.62 -5.27 5.31
CA THR A 8 0.64 -4.24 4.94
C THR A 8 1.15 -2.82 5.18
N ASP A 9 1.89 -2.58 6.26
CA ASP A 9 2.50 -1.28 6.53
C ASP A 9 3.57 -0.94 5.48
N HIS A 10 4.36 -1.92 5.03
CA HIS A 10 5.38 -1.68 4.00
C HIS A 10 4.76 -1.41 2.63
N VAL A 11 3.67 -2.09 2.29
CA VAL A 11 2.92 -1.79 1.06
C VAL A 11 2.30 -0.39 1.14
N SER A 12 1.73 -0.02 2.29
CA SER A 12 1.16 1.32 2.51
C SER A 12 2.23 2.41 2.31
N LEU A 13 3.39 2.27 2.95
CA LEU A 13 4.52 3.19 2.77
C LEU A 13 5.04 3.23 1.34
N LEU A 14 5.08 2.09 0.65
CA LEU A 14 5.50 2.02 -0.75
C LEU A 14 4.55 2.81 -1.67
N LEU A 15 3.23 2.68 -1.44
CA LEU A 15 2.19 3.41 -2.18
C LEU A 15 2.27 4.92 -1.94
N GLU A 16 2.60 5.34 -0.72
CA GLU A 16 2.87 6.74 -0.36
C GLU A 16 4.24 7.25 -0.84
N ARG A 17 5.01 6.43 -1.58
CA ARG A 17 6.35 6.74 -2.09
C ARG A 17 7.34 7.09 -0.98
N HIS A 18 7.24 6.42 0.18
CA HIS A 18 8.16 6.63 1.28
C HIS A 18 9.62 6.37 0.85
N PRO A 19 10.54 7.34 0.97
CA PRO A 19 11.83 7.31 0.27
C PRO A 19 12.68 6.06 0.51
N GLN A 20 12.74 5.60 1.76
CA GLN A 20 13.56 4.45 2.14
C GLN A 20 12.94 3.13 1.63
N VAL A 21 11.61 2.99 1.74
CA VAL A 21 10.90 1.78 1.33
C VAL A 21 10.94 1.64 -0.19
N SER A 22 10.66 2.73 -0.91
CA SER A 22 10.73 2.75 -2.37
C SER A 22 12.12 2.40 -2.90
N ARG A 23 13.19 2.90 -2.26
CA ARG A 23 14.57 2.56 -2.64
C ARG A 23 14.86 1.08 -2.42
N GLN A 24 14.54 0.54 -1.25
CA GLN A 24 14.81 -0.87 -0.92
C GLN A 24 14.04 -1.81 -1.85
N VAL A 25 12.77 -1.55 -2.11
CA VAL A 25 11.95 -2.35 -3.04
C VAL A 25 12.52 -2.29 -4.45
N ALA A 26 12.97 -1.12 -4.92
CA ALA A 26 13.60 -0.98 -6.23
C ALA A 26 14.93 -1.74 -6.34
N GLU A 27 15.72 -1.80 -5.27
CA GLU A 27 16.98 -2.56 -5.22
C GLU A 27 16.76 -4.08 -5.28
N VAL A 28 15.71 -4.59 -4.62
CA VAL A 28 15.35 -6.03 -4.65
C VAL A 28 14.71 -6.42 -5.98
N GLY A 29 13.96 -5.52 -6.61
CA GLY A 29 13.37 -5.73 -7.92
C GLY A 29 12.29 -6.82 -7.93
N ALA A 30 12.48 -7.85 -8.76
CA ALA A 30 11.46 -8.88 -8.99
C ALA A 30 11.30 -9.90 -7.85
N GLU A 31 12.19 -9.90 -6.85
CA GLU A 31 12.10 -10.81 -5.69
C GLU A 31 11.21 -10.23 -4.57
N VAL A 32 10.17 -9.48 -4.93
CA VAL A 32 9.19 -8.88 -4.00
C VAL A 32 7.79 -9.39 -4.28
N ALA A 33 7.08 -9.81 -3.24
CA ALA A 33 5.69 -10.22 -3.29
C ALA A 33 4.88 -9.62 -2.14
N ILE A 34 3.55 -9.66 -2.27
CA ILE A 34 2.59 -9.32 -1.20
C ILE A 34 1.69 -10.53 -0.96
N SER A 35 1.17 -10.66 0.26
CA SER A 35 0.21 -11.74 0.58
C SER A 35 -1.21 -11.35 0.16
N ILE A 36 -2.09 -12.34 -0.03
CA ILE A 36 -3.52 -12.07 -0.24
C ILE A 36 -4.18 -11.42 1.00
N VAL A 37 -3.63 -11.66 2.19
CA VAL A 37 -4.09 -11.02 3.44
C VAL A 37 -3.79 -9.53 3.40
N THR A 38 -2.59 -9.14 2.96
CA THR A 38 -2.21 -7.74 2.76
C THR A 38 -3.13 -7.04 1.77
N VAL A 39 -3.51 -7.73 0.68
CA VAL A 39 -4.50 -7.20 -0.28
C VAL A 39 -5.84 -6.95 0.41
N GLN A 40 -6.36 -7.92 1.17
CA GLN A 40 -7.63 -7.78 1.89
C GLN A 40 -7.60 -6.63 2.92
N GLU A 41 -6.50 -6.48 3.65
CA GLU A 41 -6.35 -5.42 4.66
C GLU A 41 -6.34 -4.03 4.03
N LEU A 42 -5.63 -3.85 2.91
CA LEU A 42 -5.65 -2.60 2.14
C LEU A 42 -7.06 -2.26 1.64
N PHE A 43 -7.75 -3.24 1.04
CA PHE A 43 -9.13 -3.04 0.58
C PHE A 43 -10.08 -2.66 1.71
N ASN A 44 -10.02 -3.36 2.85
CA ASN A 44 -10.84 -3.04 4.01
C ASN A 44 -10.54 -1.61 4.52
N GLY A 45 -9.26 -1.24 4.59
CA GLY A 45 -8.84 0.11 4.98
C GLY A 45 -9.39 1.19 4.03
N TRP A 46 -9.40 0.96 2.72
CA TRP A 46 -9.97 1.89 1.74
C TRP A 46 -11.48 1.99 1.85
N VAL A 47 -12.19 0.86 1.94
CA VAL A 47 -13.66 0.85 2.07
C VAL A 47 -14.12 1.61 3.31
N VAL A 48 -13.44 1.42 4.45
CA VAL A 48 -13.73 2.18 5.67
C VAL A 48 -13.55 3.68 5.43
N ARG A 49 -12.43 4.11 4.86
CA ARG A 49 -12.18 5.54 4.57
C ARG A 49 -13.19 6.13 3.59
N ILE A 50 -13.58 5.40 2.55
CA ILE A 50 -14.60 5.82 1.59
C ILE A 50 -15.94 6.03 2.28
N ASN A 51 -16.34 5.10 3.15
CA ASN A 51 -17.62 5.18 3.84
C ASN A 51 -17.65 6.27 4.92
N ASP A 52 -16.49 6.60 5.49
CA ASP A 52 -16.35 7.65 6.51
C ASP A 52 -16.14 9.05 5.92
N ALA A 53 -15.74 9.15 4.65
CA ALA A 53 -15.52 10.42 3.96
C ALA A 53 -16.81 11.25 3.91
N ARG A 54 -16.75 12.51 4.39
CA ARG A 54 -17.91 13.42 4.44
C ARG A 54 -17.80 14.57 3.46
N GLU A 55 -16.59 14.92 3.07
CA GLU A 55 -16.29 16.03 2.17
C GLU A 55 -15.48 15.56 0.96
N VAL A 56 -15.55 16.31 -0.15
CA VAL A 56 -14.89 15.93 -1.42
C VAL A 56 -13.36 15.82 -1.26
N GLU A 57 -12.78 16.62 -0.37
CA GLU A 57 -11.34 16.64 -0.05
C GLU A 57 -10.87 15.34 0.66
N ASP A 58 -11.78 14.57 1.25
CA ASP A 58 -11.45 13.28 1.89
C ASP A 58 -11.16 12.18 0.86
N PHE A 59 -11.66 12.31 -0.38
CA PHE A 59 -11.51 11.30 -1.43
C PHE A 59 -10.12 11.31 -2.08
N ASP A 60 -9.38 12.43 -2.03
CA ASP A 60 -8.02 12.49 -2.57
C ASP A 60 -7.07 11.50 -1.88
N LYS A 61 -7.37 11.11 -0.62
CA LYS A 61 -6.63 10.10 0.14
C LYS A 61 -6.97 8.67 -0.22
N VAL A 62 -8.08 8.47 -0.94
CA VAL A 62 -8.57 7.15 -1.38
C VAL A 62 -8.03 6.83 -2.78
N VAL A 63 -7.85 7.83 -3.63
CA VAL A 63 -7.59 7.66 -5.07
C VAL A 63 -6.09 7.55 -5.42
N LEU A 64 -5.15 7.85 -4.52
CA LEU A 64 -3.70 7.85 -4.80
C LEU A 64 -3.06 6.46 -5.08
N ILE A 65 -3.86 5.41 -5.27
CA ILE A 65 -3.38 4.01 -5.35
C ILE A 65 -3.77 3.32 -6.68
N ALA A 66 -4.45 4.02 -7.60
CA ALA A 66 -4.73 3.51 -8.95
C ALA A 66 -3.78 4.11 -10.01
#